data_AF-K6TVU0-F1
#
_entry.id   AF-K6TVU0-F1
#
_cell.length_a   1.000
_cell.length_b   1.000
_cell.length_c   1.000
_cell.angle_alpha   90.00
_cell.angle_beta   90.00
_cell.angle_gamma   90.00
#
_symmetry.space_group_name_H-M   'P 1'
#
loop_
_entity.id
_entity.type
_entity.pdbx_description
1 polymer ?
#
loop_
_entity_poly.entity_id
_entity_poly.type
_entity_poly.pdbx_seq_one_letter_code
_entity_poly.pdbx_strand_id
1 'polypeptide(L)' 'VADGKTQFYSCLVPTTWNIPTMGPATEGFHHEFGPHVIRAYDPCLSCATHMIVIDDEDRSILKNEMVRI' A
#
# COMPACT_ATOMS: atom_id res chain seq x y z
N VAL A 1 -2.35 -0.88 23.66
CA VAL A 1 -2.40 -2.31 24.07
C VAL A 1 -3.15 -2.38 25.37
N ALA A 2 -4.12 -3.28 25.50
CA ALA A 2 -4.84 -3.55 26.74
C ALA A 2 -5.07 -5.05 26.85
N ASP A 3 -4.98 -5.61 28.06
CA ASP A 3 -5.11 -7.05 28.34
C ASP A 3 -4.17 -7.94 27.50
N GLY A 4 -2.97 -7.44 27.23
CA GLY A 4 -1.96 -8.14 26.40
C GLY A 4 -2.31 -8.22 24.92
N LYS A 5 -3.38 -7.53 24.46
CA LYS A 5 -3.83 -7.53 23.06
C LYS A 5 -3.73 -6.16 22.42
N THR A 6 -3.43 -6.14 21.13
CA THR A 6 -3.44 -4.93 20.30
C THR A 6 -4.88 -4.47 20.13
N GLN A 7 -5.21 -3.29 20.66
CA GLN A 7 -6.55 -2.71 20.61
C GLN A 7 -6.79 -1.93 19.31
N PHE A 8 -5.74 -1.32 18.79
CA PHE A 8 -5.73 -0.55 17.57
C PHE A 8 -4.35 -0.65 16.95
N TYR A 9 -4.32 -0.86 15.63
CA TYR A 9 -3.09 -0.92 14.85
C TYR A 9 -3.28 -0.10 13.58
N SER A 10 -2.29 0.74 13.26
CA SER A 10 -2.25 1.50 12.03
C SER A 10 -0.81 1.47 11.50
N CYS A 11 -0.66 1.31 10.19
CA CYS A 11 0.64 1.23 9.54
C CYS A 11 0.71 2.27 8.41
N LEU A 12 1.68 3.17 8.50
CA LEU A 12 1.98 4.16 7.47
C LEU A 12 3.31 3.80 6.84
N VAL A 13 3.25 3.19 5.67
CA VAL A 13 4.39 2.62 4.95
C VAL A 13 4.99 3.65 3.99
N PRO A 14 6.30 3.59 3.65
CA PRO A 14 6.94 4.52 2.71
C PRO A 14 6.16 4.77 1.41
N THR A 15 5.68 3.71 0.75
CA THR A 15 4.93 3.88 -0.50
C THR A 15 3.57 4.56 -0.30
N THR A 16 2.94 4.45 0.88
CA THR A 16 1.73 5.22 1.23
C THR A 16 1.98 6.74 1.16
N TRP A 17 3.18 7.18 1.56
CA TRP A 17 3.58 8.59 1.46
C TRP A 17 3.99 9.01 0.04
N ASN A 18 4.54 8.07 -0.74
CA ASN A 18 5.02 8.36 -2.09
C ASN A 18 3.88 8.44 -3.12
N ILE A 19 2.79 7.69 -2.97
CA ILE A 19 1.66 7.71 -3.90
C ILE A 19 1.16 9.13 -4.24
N PRO A 20 0.89 10.03 -3.27
CA PRO A 20 0.43 11.39 -3.60
C PRO A 20 1.48 12.28 -4.27
N THR A 21 2.77 11.97 -4.16
CA THR A 21 3.86 12.76 -4.78
C THR A 21 4.27 12.23 -6.15
N MET A 22 4.14 10.92 -6.36
CA MET A 22 4.47 10.23 -7.61
C MET A 22 3.63 10.70 -8.80
N GLY A 23 2.34 10.98 -8.60
CA GLY A 23 1.46 11.47 -9.68
C GLY A 23 1.92 12.81 -10.25
N PRO A 24 2.00 13.88 -9.44
CA PRO A 24 2.50 15.19 -9.88
C PRO A 24 3.93 15.14 -10.41
N ALA A 25 4.78 14.24 -9.93
CA ALA A 25 6.15 14.08 -10.42
C ALA A 25 6.25 13.63 -11.89
N THR A 26 5.17 13.07 -12.46
CA THR A 26 5.13 12.67 -13.88
C THR A 26 4.77 13.81 -14.84
N GLU A 27 4.34 14.96 -14.32
CA GLU A 27 3.93 16.11 -15.13
C GLU A 27 5.14 16.83 -15.73
N GLY A 28 4.95 17.48 -16.90
CA GLY A 28 5.99 18.25 -17.58
C GLY A 28 6.85 17.48 -18.60
N PHE A 29 6.63 16.17 -18.75
CA PHE A 29 7.32 15.33 -19.73
C PHE A 29 6.34 14.62 -20.69
N HIS A 30 6.84 14.06 -21.79
CA HIS A 30 6.05 13.17 -22.64
C HIS A 30 5.58 11.97 -21.80
N HIS A 31 4.31 11.60 -21.91
CA HIS A 31 3.66 10.59 -21.05
C HIS A 31 4.35 9.22 -21.06
N GLU A 32 5.08 8.88 -22.12
CA GLU A 32 5.91 7.67 -22.20
C GLU A 32 7.00 7.62 -21.12
N PHE A 33 7.44 8.76 -20.58
CA PHE A 33 8.39 8.82 -19.47
C PHE A 33 7.73 8.65 -18.09
N GLY A 34 6.41 8.76 -17.99
CA GLY A 34 5.68 8.58 -16.73
C GLY A 34 6.03 7.28 -16.00
N PRO A 35 6.00 6.11 -16.68
CA PRO A 35 6.41 4.84 -16.06
C PRO A 35 7.87 4.80 -15.58
N HIS A 36 8.77 5.60 -16.14
CA HIS A 36 10.15 5.69 -15.67
C HIS A 36 10.23 6.46 -14.34
N VAL A 37 9.50 7.58 -14.25
CA VAL A 37 9.39 8.34 -13.00
C VAL A 37 8.79 7.49 -11.88
N ILE A 38 7.69 6.78 -12.16
CA ILE A 38 7.02 5.91 -11.17
C ILE A 38 7.95 4.80 -10.66
N ARG A 39 8.70 4.13 -11.56
CA ARG A 39 9.64 3.07 -11.16
C ARG A 39 10.85 3.58 -10.37
N ALA A 40 11.21 4.85 -10.50
CA ALA A 40 12.32 5.45 -9.74
C ALA A 40 12.04 5.50 -8.23
N TYR A 41 10.77 5.46 -7.81
CA TYR A 41 10.37 5.41 -6.40
C TYR A 41 10.38 3.99 -5.80
N ASP A 42 10.74 2.96 -6.59
CA ASP A 42 10.65 1.54 -6.22
C ASP A 42 9.34 1.20 -5.47
N PRO A 43 8.16 1.45 -6.10
CA PRO A 43 6.90 1.39 -5.38
C PRO A 43 6.50 -0.06 -5.09
N CYS A 44 6.29 -0.38 -3.82
CA CYS A 44 5.66 -1.63 -3.40
C CYS A 44 4.20 -1.39 -3.00
N LEU A 45 3.27 -1.70 -3.92
CA LEU A 45 1.83 -1.52 -3.69
C LEU A 45 1.29 -2.40 -2.55
N SER A 46 1.88 -3.57 -2.35
CA SER A 46 1.55 -4.48 -1.24
C SER A 46 1.81 -3.83 0.10
N CYS A 47 2.95 -3.13 0.21
CA CYS A 47 3.28 -2.38 1.41
C CYS A 47 2.35 -1.15 1.55
N ALA A 48 2.06 -0.45 0.45
CA ALA A 48 1.20 0.75 0.47
C ALA A 48 -0.23 0.46 0.96
N THR A 49 -0.78 -0.68 0.54
CA THR A 49 -2.19 -1.06 0.78
C THR A 49 -2.38 -2.00 1.95
N HIS A 50 -1.35 -2.75 2.34
CA HIS A 50 -1.34 -3.65 3.50
C HIS A 50 -2.63 -4.50 3.61
N MET A 51 -3.06 -5.12 2.50
CA MET A 51 -4.28 -5.94 2.46
C MET A 51 -4.15 -7.17 3.36
N ILE A 52 -5.07 -7.26 4.32
CA ILE A 52 -5.36 -8.47 5.07
C ILE A 52 -6.83 -8.78 4.77
N VAL A 53 -7.10 -9.94 4.16
CA VAL A 53 -8.49 -10.40 3.98
C VAL A 53 -8.88 -11.11 5.28
N ILE A 54 -9.80 -10.50 6.03
CA ILE A 54 -10.36 -11.06 7.26
C ILE A 54 -11.80 -11.51 7.05
N ASP A 55 -12.21 -12.56 7.75
CA ASP A 55 -13.60 -12.95 7.91
C ASP A 55 -14.27 -11.97 8.87
N ASP A 56 -15.49 -11.56 8.56
CA ASP A 56 -16.20 -10.53 9.31
C ASP A 56 -16.78 -11.09 10.64
N GLU A 57 -17.06 -12.40 10.72
CA GLU A 57 -17.65 -12.99 11.93
C GLU A 57 -16.63 -13.32 13.02
N ASP A 58 -15.49 -13.91 12.67
CA ASP A 58 -14.50 -14.40 13.62
C ASP A 58 -13.13 -13.68 13.54
N ARG A 59 -13.01 -12.69 12.65
CA ARG A 59 -11.76 -11.94 12.36
C ARG A 59 -10.59 -12.84 11.99
N SER A 60 -10.87 -14.08 11.55
CA SER A 60 -9.85 -14.99 11.07
C SER A 60 -9.30 -14.51 9.72
N ILE A 61 -8.03 -14.78 9.44
CA ILE A 61 -7.41 -14.37 8.17
C ILE A 61 -7.87 -15.36 7.10
N LEU A 62 -8.80 -14.94 6.22
CA LEU A 62 -9.34 -15.76 5.14
C LEU A 62 -8.32 -15.98 4.01
N LYS A 63 -7.57 -14.94 3.67
CA LYS A 63 -6.50 -15.00 2.68
C LYS A 63 -5.37 -14.05 3.04
N ASN A 64 -4.17 -14.61 3.10
CA ASN A 64 -2.92 -13.86 3.21
C ASN A 64 -2.19 -13.85 1.85
N GLU A 65 -2.94 -13.58 0.79
CA GLU A 65 -2.44 -13.53 -0.58
C GLU A 65 -2.72 -12.15 -1.17
N MET A 66 -1.78 -11.66 -1.98
CA MET A 66 -2.01 -10.43 -2.75
C MET A 66 -3.07 -10.68 -3.82
N VAL A 67 -4.07 -9.80 -3.91
CA VAL A 67 -4.97 -9.76 -5.06
C VAL A 67 -4.12 -9.45 -6.30
N ARG A 68 -3.98 -10.44 -7.18
CA ARG A 68 -3.33 -10.27 -8.48
C ARG A 68 -4.27 -9.44 -9.36
N ILE A 69 -3.85 -8.22 -9.71
CA ILE A 69 -4.46 -7.42 -10.79
C ILE A 69 -3.81 -7.83 -12.10
#